data_AF-A0A7S4D9F3-F1
#
_entry.id   AF-A0A7S4D9F3-F1
#
_cell.length_a   1.000
_cell.length_b   1.000
_cell.length_c   1.000
_cell.angle_alpha   90.00
_cell.angle_beta   90.00
_cell.angle_gamma   90.00
#
_symmetry.space_group_name_H-M   'P 1'
#
loop_
_entity.id
_entity.type
_entity.pdbx_description
1 polymer ?
#
loop_
_entity_poly.entity_id
_entity_poly.type
_entity_poly.pdbx_seq_one_letter_code
_entity_poly.pdbx_strand_id
1 'polypeptide(L)'
;RVPLVIDLHPSGGNATARAKESGFEALAAREGFAVATLQAEDSRWNVPVSSARADDLRYVTDVLDDIAARTCIDPARVYATGFSGGARMSSLLGCRLNDRIAAIAPVGGLRWFGPCGGRAVPVLAVHGLADLTNPYEGHGDRGAEWVESVPEALAGW
;
A
#
# COMPACT_ATOMS: atom_id res chain seq x y z
N ARG A 1 5.60 22.15 -6.29
CA ARG A 1 5.05 20.78 -6.42
C ARG A 1 5.09 20.12 -5.05
N VAL A 2 4.07 19.34 -4.70
CA VAL A 2 3.96 18.69 -3.37
C VAL A 2 4.11 17.17 -3.47
N PRO A 3 4.57 16.47 -2.42
CA PRO A 3 4.50 15.01 -2.36
C PRO A 3 3.07 14.49 -2.49
N LEU A 4 2.92 13.23 -2.90
CA LEU A 4 1.66 12.49 -2.86
C LEU A 4 1.78 11.29 -1.92
N VAL A 5 0.78 11.07 -1.07
CA VAL A 5 0.61 9.83 -0.30
C VAL A 5 -0.65 9.11 -0.80
N ILE A 6 -0.48 7.87 -1.23
CA ILE A 6 -1.56 6.92 -1.51
C ILE A 6 -1.93 6.21 -0.20
N ASP A 7 -3.19 6.31 0.24
CA ASP A 7 -3.70 5.71 1.47
C ASP A 7 -4.73 4.62 1.16
N LEU A 8 -4.45 3.39 1.58
CA LEU A 8 -5.16 2.19 1.14
C LEU A 8 -5.91 1.52 2.30
N HIS A 9 -7.22 1.31 2.13
CA HIS A 9 -8.09 0.72 3.14
C HIS A 9 -7.82 -0.78 3.38
N PRO A 10 -8.15 -1.33 4.57
CA PRO A 10 -8.06 -2.77 4.83
C PRO A 10 -9.13 -3.56 4.05
N SER A 11 -8.98 -4.90 4.00
CA SER A 11 -9.99 -5.78 3.41
C SER A 11 -11.34 -5.65 4.13
N GLY A 12 -12.42 -5.49 3.38
CA GLY A 12 -13.77 -5.20 3.90
C GLY A 12 -13.99 -3.73 4.29
N GLY A 13 -12.97 -2.88 4.16
CA GLY A 13 -13.05 -1.43 4.42
C GLY A 13 -13.41 -0.61 3.19
N ASN A 14 -13.38 0.72 3.33
CA ASN A 14 -13.61 1.65 2.22
C ASN A 14 -12.77 2.93 2.38
N ALA A 15 -12.63 3.70 1.29
CA ALA A 15 -11.83 4.91 1.24
C ALA A 15 -12.27 5.97 2.25
N THR A 16 -13.59 6.19 2.41
CA THR A 16 -14.12 7.20 3.34
C THR A 16 -13.78 6.88 4.79
N ALA A 17 -13.91 5.62 5.20
CA ALA A 17 -13.54 5.18 6.54
C ALA A 17 -12.03 5.29 6.75
N ARG A 18 -11.23 4.90 5.74
CA ARG A 18 -9.77 4.96 5.80
C ARG A 18 -9.26 6.40 5.92
N ALA A 19 -9.79 7.34 5.15
CA ALA A 19 -9.42 8.76 5.22
C ALA A 19 -9.67 9.35 6.61
N LYS A 20 -10.78 8.97 7.25
CA LYS A 20 -11.09 9.38 8.63
C LYS A 20 -10.15 8.74 9.64
N GLU A 21 -9.85 7.44 9.48
CA GLU A 21 -8.99 6.68 10.38
C GLU A 21 -7.55 7.18 10.34
N SER A 22 -7.00 7.45 9.15
CA SER A 22 -5.63 7.93 8.98
C SER A 22 -5.45 9.38 9.40
N GLY A 23 -6.49 10.21 9.23
CA GLY A 23 -6.43 11.65 9.49
C GLY A 23 -5.49 12.39 8.54
N PHE A 24 -5.11 11.77 7.42
CA PHE A 24 -4.10 12.31 6.52
C PHE A 24 -4.53 13.59 5.83
N GLU A 25 -5.82 13.85 5.63
CA GLU A 25 -6.27 15.12 5.06
C GLU A 25 -5.88 16.33 5.95
N ALA A 26 -6.07 16.21 7.26
CA ALA A 26 -5.70 17.26 8.20
C ALA A 26 -4.18 17.39 8.35
N LEU A 27 -3.46 16.27 8.29
CA LEU A 27 -1.99 16.24 8.29
C LEU A 27 -1.42 16.86 7.01
N ALA A 28 -1.97 16.52 5.85
CA ALA A 28 -1.62 17.02 4.53
C ALA A 28 -1.74 18.54 4.44
N ALA A 29 -2.85 19.08 4.94
CA ALA A 29 -3.08 20.53 5.00
C ALA A 29 -2.05 21.26 5.88
N ARG A 30 -1.53 20.61 6.93
CA ARG A 30 -0.55 21.20 7.84
C ARG A 30 0.89 21.08 7.32
N GLU A 31 1.25 19.92 6.78
CA GLU A 31 2.64 19.57 6.45
C GLU A 31 2.98 19.75 4.96
N GLY A 32 1.98 20.05 4.11
CA GLY A 32 2.20 20.39 2.71
C GLY A 32 2.45 19.20 1.78
N PHE A 33 1.55 18.21 1.80
CA PHE A 33 1.48 17.13 0.80
C PHE A 33 0.04 16.93 0.31
N ALA A 34 -0.12 16.16 -0.77
CA ALA A 34 -1.42 15.69 -1.23
C ALA A 34 -1.66 14.25 -0.75
N VAL A 35 -2.90 13.89 -0.46
CA VAL A 35 -3.30 12.52 -0.15
C VAL A 35 -4.36 12.06 -1.16
N ALA A 36 -4.24 10.82 -1.61
CA ALA A 36 -5.27 10.14 -2.37
C ALA A 36 -5.64 8.84 -1.67
N THR A 37 -6.84 8.81 -1.09
CA THR A 37 -7.38 7.63 -0.43
C THR A 37 -8.21 6.84 -1.44
N LEU A 38 -7.75 5.65 -1.80
CA LEU A 38 -8.29 4.90 -2.93
C LEU A 38 -9.31 3.85 -2.48
N GLN A 39 -10.24 3.51 -3.39
CA GLN A 39 -11.28 2.50 -3.16
C GLN A 39 -11.03 1.29 -4.06
N ALA A 40 -10.90 0.10 -3.46
CA ALA A 40 -10.84 -1.15 -4.21
C ALA A 40 -12.25 -1.65 -4.57
N GLU A 41 -12.36 -2.37 -5.69
CA GLU A 41 -13.54 -3.16 -6.03
C GLU A 41 -13.80 -4.22 -4.94
N ASP A 42 -15.08 -4.49 -4.64
CA ASP A 42 -15.52 -5.41 -3.59
C ASP A 42 -14.88 -5.19 -2.21
N SER A 43 -14.41 -3.97 -1.94
CA SER A 43 -13.68 -3.63 -0.71
C SER A 43 -12.45 -4.51 -0.46
N ARG A 44 -11.81 -5.03 -1.53
CA ARG A 44 -10.67 -5.94 -1.40
C ARG A 44 -9.66 -5.76 -2.51
N TRP A 45 -8.46 -5.32 -2.13
CA TRP A 45 -7.29 -5.31 -3.02
C TRP A 45 -6.95 -6.73 -3.53
N ASN A 46 -6.56 -6.82 -4.80
CA ASN A 46 -6.16 -8.03 -5.51
C ASN A 46 -4.75 -8.49 -5.10
N VAL A 47 -4.60 -8.82 -3.81
CA VAL A 47 -3.37 -9.35 -3.23
C VAL A 47 -3.71 -10.57 -2.38
N PRO A 48 -3.28 -11.79 -2.77
CA PRO A 48 -2.39 -12.11 -3.90
C PRO A 48 -3.06 -11.85 -5.25
N VAL A 49 -2.25 -11.54 -6.26
CA VAL A 49 -2.73 -11.21 -7.60
C VAL A 49 -3.42 -12.42 -8.24
N SER A 50 -4.61 -12.21 -8.78
CA SER A 50 -5.34 -13.18 -9.59
C SER A 50 -5.98 -12.47 -10.78
N SER A 51 -5.96 -13.10 -11.95
CA SER A 51 -6.62 -12.59 -13.16
C SER A 51 -8.15 -12.60 -13.09
N ALA A 52 -8.73 -13.22 -12.06
CA ALA A 52 -10.17 -13.26 -11.82
C ALA A 52 -10.68 -12.09 -10.97
N ARG A 53 -9.81 -11.16 -10.57
CA ARG A 53 -10.12 -9.97 -9.75
C ARG A 53 -9.68 -8.70 -10.48
N ALA A 54 -10.15 -7.54 -10.02
CA ALA A 54 -9.72 -6.23 -10.51
C ALA A 54 -8.20 -6.11 -10.64
N ASP A 55 -7.76 -5.45 -11.71
CA ASP A 55 -6.36 -5.07 -11.88
C ASP A 55 -6.06 -3.79 -11.10
N ASP A 56 -5.79 -3.96 -9.80
CA ASP A 56 -5.49 -2.83 -8.92
C ASP A 56 -4.15 -2.14 -9.24
N LEU A 57 -3.21 -2.84 -9.89
CA LEU A 57 -1.95 -2.23 -10.35
C LEU A 57 -2.22 -1.23 -11.47
N ARG A 58 -3.04 -1.62 -12.45
CA ARG A 58 -3.48 -0.72 -13.50
C ARG A 58 -4.32 0.43 -12.95
N TYR A 59 -5.28 0.13 -12.07
CA TYR A 59 -6.11 1.16 -11.44
C TYR A 59 -5.27 2.25 -10.73
N VAL A 60 -4.30 1.84 -9.89
CA VAL A 60 -3.45 2.81 -9.20
C VAL A 60 -2.57 3.59 -10.17
N THR A 61 -2.06 2.95 -11.24
CA THR A 61 -1.29 3.64 -12.28
C THR A 61 -2.12 4.71 -12.98
N ASP A 62 -3.35 4.37 -13.39
CA ASP A 62 -4.27 5.29 -14.06
C ASP A 62 -4.63 6.48 -13.13
N VAL A 63 -4.81 6.23 -11.83
CA VAL A 63 -5.05 7.29 -10.84
C VAL A 63 -3.84 8.21 -10.67
N LEU A 64 -2.62 7.65 -10.60
CA LEU A 64 -1.40 8.45 -10.50
C LEU A 64 -1.23 9.37 -11.71
N ASP A 65 -1.56 8.88 -12.89
CA ASP A 65 -1.49 9.64 -14.13
C ASP A 65 -2.58 10.74 -14.17
N ASP A 66 -3.82 10.47 -13.75
CA ASP A 66 -4.88 11.49 -13.64
C ASP A 66 -4.49 12.60 -12.63
N ILE A 67 -3.99 12.22 -11.45
CA ILE A 67 -3.54 13.19 -10.43
C ILE A 67 -2.38 14.03 -10.98
N ALA A 68 -1.39 13.42 -11.62
CA ALA A 68 -0.25 14.13 -12.19
C ALA A 68 -0.66 15.11 -13.31
N ALA A 69 -1.68 14.75 -14.11
CA ALA A 69 -2.19 15.60 -15.18
C ALA A 69 -2.98 16.81 -14.65
N ARG A 70 -3.63 16.68 -13.49
CA ARG A 70 -4.60 17.66 -12.98
C ARG A 70 -4.10 18.48 -11.80
N THR A 71 -3.01 18.08 -11.17
CA THR A 71 -2.52 18.69 -9.93
C THR A 71 -1.00 18.89 -9.97
N CYS A 72 -0.49 19.70 -9.05
CA CYS A 72 0.93 20.03 -8.95
C CYS A 72 1.71 19.06 -8.06
N ILE A 73 1.48 17.75 -8.17
CA ILE A 73 2.30 16.76 -7.44
C ILE A 73 3.72 16.68 -8.00
N ASP A 74 4.63 16.17 -7.17
CA ASP A 74 5.98 15.83 -7.55
C ASP A 74 6.07 14.32 -7.85
N PRO A 75 6.23 13.90 -9.12
CA PRO A 75 6.21 12.48 -9.48
C PRO A 75 7.39 11.70 -8.89
N ALA A 76 8.46 12.37 -8.42
CA ALA A 76 9.56 11.73 -7.73
C ALA A 76 9.30 11.52 -6.23
N ARG A 77 8.19 12.04 -5.68
CA ARG A 77 7.82 11.97 -4.26
C ARG A 77 6.39 11.44 -4.08
N VAL A 78 6.14 10.25 -4.63
CA VAL A 78 4.90 9.49 -4.42
C VAL A 78 5.17 8.37 -3.42
N TYR A 79 4.37 8.29 -2.37
CA TYR A 79 4.50 7.30 -1.30
C TYR A 79 3.23 6.46 -1.21
N ALA A 80 3.34 5.22 -0.75
CA ALA A 80 2.16 4.37 -0.54
C ALA A 80 2.15 3.78 0.87
N THR A 81 0.96 3.79 1.49
CA THR A 81 0.73 3.20 2.80
C THR A 81 -0.69 2.64 2.86
N GLY A 82 -0.97 1.88 3.89
CA GLY A 82 -2.28 1.29 4.14
C GLY A 82 -2.23 0.34 5.31
N PHE A 83 -3.41 -0.15 5.69
CA PHE A 83 -3.58 -1.09 6.79
C PHE A 83 -4.04 -2.46 6.29
N SER A 84 -3.47 -3.55 6.83
CA SER A 84 -3.87 -4.94 6.55
C SER A 84 -3.91 -5.24 5.04
N GLY A 85 -5.09 -5.41 4.44
CA GLY A 85 -5.26 -5.54 2.99
C GLY A 85 -4.59 -4.44 2.18
N GLY A 86 -4.69 -3.18 2.62
CA GLY A 86 -4.04 -2.03 2.00
C GLY A 86 -2.53 -2.01 2.21
N ALA A 87 -2.03 -2.56 3.33
CA ALA A 87 -0.59 -2.72 3.55
C ALA A 87 0.03 -3.70 2.54
N ARG A 88 -0.68 -4.80 2.26
CA ARG A 88 -0.25 -5.77 1.24
C ARG A 88 -0.25 -5.16 -0.16
N MET A 89 -1.26 -4.35 -0.48
CA MET A 89 -1.29 -3.60 -1.73
C MET A 89 -0.15 -2.58 -1.81
N SER A 90 0.15 -1.85 -0.73
CA SER A 90 1.29 -0.92 -0.70
C SER A 90 2.62 -1.64 -0.96
N SER A 91 2.78 -2.86 -0.45
CA SER A 91 3.95 -3.70 -0.72
C SER A 91 4.03 -4.11 -2.21
N LEU A 92 2.91 -4.48 -2.82
CA LEU A 92 2.85 -4.80 -4.25
C LEU A 92 3.20 -3.58 -5.12
N LEU A 93 2.66 -2.40 -4.79
CA LEU A 93 2.97 -1.14 -5.46
C LEU A 93 4.46 -0.80 -5.36
N GLY A 94 5.04 -0.89 -4.15
CA GLY A 94 6.47 -0.66 -3.96
C GLY A 94 7.34 -1.61 -4.77
N CYS A 95 6.89 -2.83 -5.06
CA CYS A 95 7.67 -3.79 -5.83
C CYS A 95 7.51 -3.65 -7.35
N ARG A 96 6.29 -3.36 -7.81
CA ARG A 96 5.93 -3.35 -9.24
C ARG A 96 5.99 -1.98 -9.90
N LEU A 97 5.91 -0.91 -9.11
CA LEU A 97 5.96 0.47 -9.55
C LEU A 97 7.10 1.23 -8.86
N ASN A 98 8.26 0.61 -8.63
CA ASN A 98 9.37 1.23 -7.89
C ASN A 98 10.08 2.40 -8.62
N ASP A 99 9.75 2.60 -9.89
CA ASP A 99 10.06 3.78 -10.70
C ASP A 99 9.12 4.95 -10.40
N ARG A 100 7.90 4.69 -9.89
CA ARG A 100 6.90 5.69 -9.53
C ARG A 100 6.77 5.89 -8.02
N ILE A 101 6.93 4.84 -7.22
CA ILE A 101 6.77 4.84 -5.77
C ILE A 101 8.13 5.07 -5.11
N ALA A 102 8.27 6.21 -4.44
CA ALA A 102 9.47 6.66 -3.78
C ALA A 102 9.81 5.79 -2.55
N ALA A 103 8.83 5.52 -1.68
CA ALA A 103 8.93 4.66 -0.50
C ALA A 103 7.55 4.13 -0.07
N ILE A 104 7.52 3.08 0.75
CA ILE A 104 6.26 2.51 1.30
C ILE A 104 6.28 2.43 2.82
N ALA A 105 5.09 2.52 3.43
CA ALA A 105 4.91 2.36 4.87
C ALA A 105 3.74 1.42 5.22
N PRO A 106 3.86 0.10 5.00
CA PRO A 106 2.79 -0.86 5.28
C PRO A 106 2.54 -1.06 6.78
N VAL A 107 1.27 -1.08 7.19
CA VAL A 107 0.87 -1.36 8.59
C VAL A 107 0.09 -2.67 8.69
N GLY A 108 0.59 -3.65 9.42
CA GLY A 108 -0.13 -4.91 9.64
C GLY A 108 -0.20 -5.80 8.38
N GLY A 109 0.76 -5.70 7.46
CA GLY A 109 0.70 -6.41 6.19
C GLY A 109 1.87 -6.22 5.23
N LEU A 110 3.09 -6.10 5.74
CA LEU A 110 4.29 -6.15 4.90
C LEU A 110 4.34 -7.49 4.15
N ARG A 111 4.62 -7.45 2.85
CA ARG A 111 4.84 -8.64 2.01
C ARG A 111 6.02 -8.42 1.07
N TRP A 112 6.68 -9.50 0.65
CA TRP A 112 7.70 -9.44 -0.38
C TRP A 112 7.20 -10.07 -1.69
N PHE A 113 7.29 -9.32 -2.79
CA PHE A 113 6.85 -9.77 -4.13
C PHE A 113 8.02 -9.98 -5.10
N GLY A 114 9.23 -10.08 -4.56
CA GLY A 114 10.43 -10.00 -5.34
C GLY A 114 10.72 -11.20 -6.26
N PRO A 115 11.73 -11.05 -7.13
CA PRO A 115 12.59 -9.87 -7.26
C PRO A 115 11.82 -8.64 -7.81
N CYS A 116 12.02 -7.49 -7.18
CA CYS A 116 11.46 -6.22 -7.64
C CYS A 116 12.47 -5.58 -8.59
N GLY A 117 12.19 -5.58 -9.89
CA GLY A 117 13.11 -4.99 -10.88
C GLY A 117 13.11 -3.46 -10.77
N GLY A 118 14.25 -2.80 -10.96
CA GLY A 118 14.35 -1.33 -10.88
C GLY A 118 15.15 -0.85 -9.66
N ARG A 119 14.68 0.22 -9.00
CA ARG A 119 15.33 0.85 -7.84
C ARG A 119 14.90 0.18 -6.53
N ALA A 120 15.81 0.09 -5.56
CA ALA A 120 15.46 -0.26 -4.17
C ALA A 120 14.48 0.78 -3.57
N VAL A 121 13.39 0.30 -2.97
CA VAL A 121 12.35 1.14 -2.36
C VAL A 121 12.52 1.11 -0.85
N PRO A 122 12.76 2.26 -0.20
CA PRO A 122 12.74 2.33 1.26
C PRO A 122 11.41 1.87 1.85
N VAL A 123 11.48 1.08 2.91
CA VAL A 123 10.32 0.51 3.61
C VAL A 123 10.34 0.91 5.08
N LEU A 124 9.24 1.45 5.57
CA LEU A 124 8.96 1.59 7.00
C LEU A 124 7.77 0.70 7.37
N ALA A 125 8.03 -0.51 7.87
CA ALA A 125 6.98 -1.44 8.25
C ALA A 125 6.59 -1.29 9.72
N VAL A 126 5.29 -1.34 10.00
CA VAL A 126 4.74 -1.37 11.37
C VAL A 126 3.89 -2.62 11.52
N HIS A 127 4.15 -3.43 12.54
CA HIS A 127 3.41 -4.67 12.77
C HIS A 127 3.29 -5.00 14.26
N GLY A 128 2.13 -5.51 14.68
CA GLY A 128 1.91 -5.93 16.07
C GLY A 128 2.35 -7.37 16.30
N LEU A 129 3.16 -7.62 17.33
CA LEU A 129 3.58 -8.99 17.69
C LEU A 129 2.42 -9.89 18.13
N ALA A 130 1.32 -9.30 18.61
CA ALA A 130 0.11 -10.00 19.05
C ALA A 130 -1.04 -9.98 18.00
N ASP A 131 -0.74 -9.69 16.73
CA ASP A 131 -1.75 -9.67 15.68
C ASP A 131 -2.25 -11.10 15.38
N LEU A 132 -3.50 -11.40 15.78
CA LEU A 132 -4.14 -12.70 15.54
C LEU A 132 -4.79 -12.81 14.16
N THR A 133 -4.82 -11.71 13.40
CA THR A 133 -5.35 -11.67 12.04
C THR A 133 -4.24 -11.89 11.02
N ASN A 134 -3.11 -11.19 11.18
CA ASN A 134 -1.88 -11.36 10.41
C ASN A 134 -0.72 -11.66 11.36
N PRO A 135 -0.52 -12.94 11.76
CA PRO A 135 0.52 -13.29 12.70
C PRO A 135 1.90 -12.79 12.26
N TYR A 136 2.64 -12.21 13.20
CA TYR A 136 3.98 -11.67 12.93
C TYR A 136 4.93 -12.75 12.38
N GLU A 137 4.83 -13.96 12.92
CA GLU A 137 5.61 -15.14 12.50
C GLU A 137 5.01 -15.85 11.27
N GLY A 138 3.99 -15.29 10.62
CA GLY A 138 3.33 -15.90 9.46
C GLY A 138 2.52 -17.15 9.82
N HIS A 139 2.41 -18.07 8.87
CA HIS A 139 1.71 -19.36 9.01
C HIS A 139 0.28 -19.28 9.57
N GLY A 140 -0.46 -18.22 9.23
CA GLY A 140 -1.87 -18.15 9.57
C GLY A 140 -2.67 -19.22 8.81
N ASP A 141 -3.55 -19.95 9.50
CA ASP A 141 -4.49 -20.94 8.91
C ASP A 141 -5.60 -20.30 8.05
N ARG A 142 -5.32 -19.18 7.37
CA ARG A 142 -6.30 -18.34 6.66
C ARG A 142 -6.01 -18.16 5.17
N GLY A 143 -5.16 -19.02 4.61
CA GLY A 143 -4.83 -19.07 3.18
C GLY A 143 -3.52 -18.39 2.80
N ALA A 144 -3.19 -18.44 1.50
CA ALA A 144 -1.89 -18.03 0.95
C ALA A 144 -1.48 -16.57 1.28
N GLU A 145 -2.45 -15.71 1.58
CA GLU A 145 -2.24 -14.32 2.02
C GLU A 145 -1.43 -14.17 3.32
N TRP A 146 -1.39 -15.21 4.15
CA TRP A 146 -0.93 -15.14 5.55
C TRP A 146 0.17 -16.16 5.87
N VAL A 147 0.78 -16.76 4.85
CA VAL A 147 1.83 -17.77 5.02
C VAL A 147 3.17 -17.11 5.35
N GLU A 148 3.55 -16.07 4.61
CA GLU A 148 4.82 -15.34 4.80
C GLU A 148 4.83 -14.56 6.13
N SER A 149 5.91 -14.73 6.89
CA SER A 149 6.17 -13.99 8.12
C SER A 149 6.69 -12.57 7.86
N VAL A 150 6.54 -11.69 8.84
CA VAL A 150 7.06 -10.32 8.75
C VAL A 150 8.60 -10.29 8.65
N PRO A 151 9.37 -11.08 9.43
CA PRO A 151 10.82 -11.15 9.27
C PRO A 151 11.27 -11.65 7.88
N GLU A 152 10.60 -12.65 7.31
CA GLU A 152 10.90 -13.14 5.96
C GLU A 152 10.63 -12.06 4.90
N ALA A 153 9.46 -11.41 4.98
CA ALA A 153 9.13 -10.32 4.07
C ALA A 153 10.17 -9.19 4.16
N LEU A 154 10.54 -8.79 5.39
CA LEU A 154 11.52 -7.74 5.63
C LEU A 154 12.92 -8.10 5.10
N ALA A 155 13.34 -9.36 5.20
CA ALA A 155 14.62 -9.83 4.66
C ALA A 155 14.68 -9.78 3.12
N GLY A 156 13.52 -9.74 2.46
CA GLY A 156 13.43 -9.61 1.00
C GLY A 156 13.61 -8.17 0.49
N TRP A 157 13.16 -7.17 1.25
CA TRP A 157 13.23 -5.74 0.88
C TRP A 157 14.63 -5.15 1.06
#